data_AF-A0A7S2GPL4-F1
#
_entry.id   AF-A0A7S2GPL4-F1
#
_cell.length_a   1.000
_cell.length_b   1.000
_cell.length_c   1.000
_cell.angle_alpha   90.00
_cell.angle_beta   90.00
_cell.angle_gamma   90.00
#
_symmetry.space_group_name_H-M   'P 1'
#
loop_
_entity.id
_entity.type
_entity.pdbx_description
1 polymer ?
#
loop_
_entity_poly.entity_id
_entity_poly.type
_entity_poly.pdbx_seq_one_letter_code
_entity_poly.pdbx_strand_id
1 'polypeptide(L)'
;REMNRALYAWVVLLLLMFHSSIVTVIFKTSDCTETYRTGGSEYDGGNGVTQYLLADMTLKCNGARYLNYSMGAFGAMIFYVVVVPLFFALTLRNHHTRPEQARPLLFLVREVQPEAWWFEVVALVWRFVITGVVLLITSVSLRLIVSQLLTIMMVVLCGAKRPYRSARNNTIAIMLYTSCYFIVLFTTVLYEGTLRSDATKTGSTAEEMY
;
A
#
# COMPACT_ATOMS: atom_id res chain seq x y z
N ARG A 1 -19.88 -1.25 30.95
CA ARG A 1 -19.83 -2.27 29.86
C ARG A 1 -20.09 -1.68 28.47
N GLU A 2 -21.00 -0.71 28.30
CA GLU A 2 -21.24 -0.04 27.00
C GLU A 2 -20.10 0.90 26.60
N MET A 3 -19.55 1.65 27.55
CA MET A 3 -18.40 2.53 27.31
C MET A 3 -17.19 1.79 26.74
N ASN A 4 -16.79 0.65 27.34
CA ASN A 4 -15.68 -0.16 26.82
C ASN A 4 -15.97 -0.76 25.42
N ARG A 5 -17.24 -0.96 25.05
CA ARG A 5 -17.63 -1.48 23.73
C ARG A 5 -17.53 -0.42 22.64
N ALA A 6 -18.02 0.79 22.93
CA ALA A 6 -17.84 1.94 22.04
C ALA A 6 -16.35 2.24 21.87
N LEU A 7 -15.60 2.22 22.97
CA LEU A 7 -14.15 2.46 22.96
C LEU A 7 -13.41 1.42 22.12
N TYR A 8 -13.77 0.14 22.23
CA TYR A 8 -13.20 -0.92 21.40
C TYR A 8 -13.55 -0.76 19.91
N ALA A 9 -14.80 -0.43 19.58
CA ALA A 9 -15.21 -0.18 18.20
C ALA A 9 -14.45 1.01 17.59
N TRP A 10 -14.30 2.11 18.34
CA TRP A 10 -13.51 3.26 17.94
C TRP A 10 -12.03 2.90 17.74
N VAL A 11 -11.43 2.13 18.64
CA VAL A 11 -10.03 1.67 18.51
C VAL A 11 -9.85 0.84 17.23
N VAL A 12 -10.76 -0.09 16.94
CA VAL A 12 -10.71 -0.91 15.72
C VAL A 12 -10.86 -0.04 14.47
N LEU A 13 -11.77 0.94 14.50
CA LEU A 13 -12.02 1.84 13.37
C LEU A 13 -10.81 2.75 13.11
N LEU A 14 -10.20 3.29 14.17
CA LEU A 14 -8.95 4.05 14.07
C LEU A 14 -7.82 3.18 13.52
N LEU A 15 -7.65 1.95 14.02
CA LEU A 15 -6.66 1.01 13.49
C LEU A 15 -6.85 0.76 11.99
N LEU A 16 -8.09 0.62 11.51
CA LEU A 16 -8.40 0.45 10.09
C LEU A 16 -8.14 1.71 9.26
N MET A 17 -8.47 2.90 9.78
CA MET A 17 -8.22 4.17 9.06
C MET A 17 -6.72 4.48 8.96
N PHE A 18 -5.98 4.27 10.05
CA PHE A 18 -4.53 4.50 10.08
C PHE A 18 -3.73 3.38 9.44
N HIS A 19 -4.33 2.22 9.17
CA HIS A 19 -3.69 1.09 8.50
C HIS A 19 -2.96 1.51 7.23
N SER A 20 -3.66 2.23 6.33
CA SER A 20 -3.08 2.65 5.05
C SER A 20 -1.94 3.66 5.24
N SER A 21 -2.03 4.57 6.22
CA SER A 21 -0.96 5.52 6.53
C SER A 21 0.28 4.81 7.08
N ILE A 22 0.09 3.93 8.08
CA ILE A 22 1.17 3.18 8.71
C ILE A 22 1.90 2.30 7.68
N VAL A 23 1.14 1.59 6.83
CA VAL A 23 1.71 0.76 5.77
C VAL A 23 2.57 1.59 4.84
N THR A 24 2.11 2.76 4.38
CA THR A 24 2.92 3.62 3.48
C THR A 24 4.21 4.10 4.13
N VAL A 25 4.18 4.47 5.43
CA VAL A 25 5.38 4.89 6.16
C VAL A 25 6.37 3.74 6.29
N ILE A 26 5.89 2.52 6.54
CA ILE A 26 6.75 1.33 6.63
C ILE A 26 7.46 1.08 5.29
N PHE A 27 6.77 1.12 4.15
CA PHE A 27 7.43 0.90 2.85
C PHE A 27 8.40 2.02 2.45
N LYS A 28 8.21 3.25 2.94
CA LYS A 28 9.21 4.31 2.76
C LYS A 28 10.56 3.99 3.44
N THR A 29 10.58 3.11 4.45
CA THR A 29 11.83 2.68 5.09
C THR A 29 12.67 1.74 4.19
N SER A 30 12.09 1.19 3.12
CA SER A 30 12.82 0.38 2.14
C SER A 30 13.29 1.17 0.92
N ASP A 31 12.97 2.46 0.81
CA ASP A 31 13.29 3.27 -0.38
C ASP A 31 14.64 3.98 -0.20
N CYS A 32 15.67 3.48 -0.89
CA CYS A 32 17.02 4.02 -0.86
C CYS A 32 17.30 4.86 -2.10
N THR A 33 18.02 5.95 -1.91
CA THR A 33 18.47 6.82 -3.01
C THR A 33 19.45 6.11 -3.95
N GLU A 34 19.71 6.73 -5.09
CA GLU A 34 20.73 6.31 -6.02
C GLU A 34 22.12 6.25 -5.36
N THR A 35 23.01 5.45 -5.93
CA THR A 35 24.36 5.26 -5.42
C THR A 35 25.18 6.55 -5.57
N TYR A 36 25.51 7.22 -4.46
CA TYR A 36 26.44 8.34 -4.47
C TYR A 36 27.87 7.84 -4.37
N ARG A 37 28.73 8.27 -5.31
CA ARG A 37 30.17 8.08 -5.19
C ARG A 37 30.72 9.09 -4.19
N THR A 38 30.91 8.67 -2.96
CA THR A 38 31.68 9.44 -1.99
C THR A 38 33.15 9.16 -2.26
N GLY A 39 33.89 10.17 -2.71
CA GLY A 39 35.36 10.10 -2.77
C GLY A 39 35.84 9.83 -1.35
N GLY A 40 36.15 8.56 -1.06
CA GLY A 40 36.19 8.05 0.30
C GLY A 40 37.10 8.88 1.20
N SER A 41 36.56 9.32 2.34
CA SER A 41 37.38 9.68 3.49
C SER A 41 37.86 8.40 4.17
N GLU A 42 39.10 8.40 4.66
CA GLU A 42 39.78 7.31 5.36
C GLU A 42 38.96 6.72 6.54
N TYR A 43 37.97 7.47 7.05
CA TYR A 43 37.07 7.07 8.13
C TYR A 43 35.85 6.23 7.69
N ASP A 44 35.54 6.14 6.39
CA ASP A 44 34.34 5.45 5.88
C ASP A 44 34.58 4.01 5.38
N GLY A 45 35.81 3.48 5.48
CA GLY A 45 36.05 2.03 5.46
C GLY A 45 35.68 1.28 4.17
N GLY A 46 35.94 1.85 2.99
CA GLY A 46 36.05 1.08 1.74
C GLY A 46 35.17 1.55 0.58
N ASN A 47 35.82 1.69 -0.59
CA ASN A 47 35.27 1.75 -1.95
C ASN A 47 34.00 2.60 -2.16
N GLY A 48 33.91 3.76 -1.50
CA GLY A 48 33.30 5.00 -1.98
C GLY A 48 31.93 4.99 -2.66
N VAL A 49 31.05 4.04 -2.38
CA VAL A 49 29.66 4.07 -2.87
C VAL A 49 28.70 3.95 -1.68
N THR A 50 27.94 5.00 -1.42
CA THR A 50 27.01 5.07 -0.28
C THR A 50 25.60 5.43 -0.73
N GLN A 51 24.61 4.71 -0.19
CA GLN A 51 23.19 5.00 -0.36
C GLN A 51 22.58 5.45 0.96
N TYR A 52 21.73 6.46 0.89
CA TYR A 52 20.97 7.00 2.02
C TYR A 52 19.49 6.68 1.87
N LEU A 53 18.78 6.61 2.99
CA LEU A 53 17.34 6.40 3.00
C LEU A 53 16.62 7.67 2.51
N LEU A 54 15.69 7.55 1.55
CA LEU A 54 14.97 8.70 0.99
C LEU A 54 14.09 9.42 2.03
N ALA A 55 13.56 8.67 3.00
CA ALA A 55 12.77 9.25 4.09
C ALA A 55 13.61 10.00 5.13
N ASP A 56 14.89 9.65 5.27
CA ASP A 56 15.83 10.27 6.22
C ASP A 56 17.26 10.13 5.72
N MET A 57 17.81 11.21 5.16
CA MET A 57 19.15 11.21 4.58
C MET A 57 20.28 11.14 5.61
N THR A 58 19.98 11.12 6.91
CA THR A 58 20.99 10.88 7.96
C THR A 58 21.34 9.40 8.13
N LEU A 59 20.50 8.50 7.63
CA LEU A 59 20.68 7.05 7.73
C LEU A 59 21.28 6.47 6.44
N LYS A 60 22.40 5.74 6.60
CA LYS A 60 23.01 4.95 5.52
C LYS A 60 22.26 3.63 5.35
N CYS A 61 21.82 3.29 4.15
CA CYS A 61 21.11 2.02 3.85
C CYS A 61 21.98 0.77 4.09
N ASN A 62 23.31 0.93 4.14
CA ASN A 62 24.26 -0.16 4.45
C ASN A 62 24.77 -0.13 5.90
N GLY A 63 24.20 0.71 6.77
CA GLY A 63 24.65 0.86 8.16
C GLY A 63 23.96 -0.10 9.13
N ALA A 64 24.66 -0.50 10.20
CA ALA A 64 24.07 -1.32 11.27
C ALA A 64 22.84 -0.67 11.94
N ARG A 65 22.79 0.67 12.00
CA ARG A 65 21.61 1.40 12.47
C ARG A 65 20.38 1.13 11.59
N TYR A 66 20.54 1.16 10.27
CA TYR A 66 19.46 0.89 9.32
C TYR A 66 18.92 -0.54 9.47
N LEU A 67 19.79 -1.52 9.69
CA LEU A 67 19.39 -2.92 9.87
C LEU A 67 18.41 -3.10 11.05
N ASN A 68 18.71 -2.51 12.21
CA ASN A 68 17.83 -2.59 13.38
C ASN A 68 16.47 -1.93 13.14
N TYR A 69 16.44 -0.77 12.47
CA TYR A 69 15.19 -0.10 12.11
C TYR A 69 14.38 -0.90 11.07
N SER A 70 15.05 -1.46 10.06
CA SER A 70 14.43 -2.26 9.00
C SER A 70 13.77 -3.53 9.56
N MET A 71 14.41 -4.21 10.50
CA MET A 71 13.82 -5.37 11.19
C MET A 71 12.53 -5.01 11.95
N GLY A 72 12.52 -3.88 12.66
CA GLY A 72 11.33 -3.38 13.36
C GLY A 72 10.19 -3.02 12.39
N ALA A 73 10.52 -2.35 11.29
CA ALA A 73 9.57 -1.99 10.24
C ALA A 73 8.95 -3.23 9.57
N PHE A 74 9.76 -4.25 9.29
CA PHE A 74 9.29 -5.52 8.74
C PHE A 74 8.38 -6.27 9.72
N GLY A 75 8.72 -6.30 11.01
CA GLY A 75 7.85 -6.86 12.05
C GLY A 75 6.49 -6.16 12.13
N ALA A 76 6.48 -4.83 12.08
CA ALA A 76 5.25 -4.04 12.02
C ALA A 76 4.45 -4.34 10.74
N MET A 77 5.12 -4.51 9.59
CA MET A 77 4.47 -4.89 8.33
C MET A 77 3.71 -6.22 8.50
N ILE A 78 4.39 -7.27 8.97
CA ILE A 78 3.77 -8.59 9.16
C ILE A 78 2.55 -8.48 10.09
N PHE A 79 2.68 -7.72 11.18
CA PHE A 79 1.58 -7.51 12.11
C PHE A 79 0.36 -6.87 11.43
N TYR A 80 0.53 -5.75 10.72
CA TYR A 80 -0.60 -5.04 10.11
C TYR A 80 -1.16 -5.72 8.86
N VAL A 81 -0.37 -6.54 8.16
CA VAL A 81 -0.74 -7.13 6.86
C VAL A 81 -1.27 -8.54 7.01
N VAL A 82 -0.75 -9.29 7.98
CA VAL A 82 -1.10 -10.69 8.16
C VAL A 82 -1.94 -10.86 9.42
N VAL A 83 -1.47 -10.35 10.56
CA VAL A 83 -2.16 -10.56 11.85
C VAL A 83 -3.51 -9.85 11.89
N VAL A 84 -3.58 -8.58 11.45
CA VAL A 84 -4.86 -7.84 11.45
C VAL A 84 -5.90 -8.49 10.52
N PRO A 85 -5.62 -8.77 9.23
CA PRO A 85 -6.63 -9.40 8.36
C PRO A 85 -6.99 -10.83 8.79
N LEU A 86 -6.04 -11.63 9.30
CA LEU A 86 -6.33 -12.95 9.86
C LEU A 86 -7.21 -12.86 11.10
N PHE A 87 -6.94 -11.92 12.01
CA PHE A 87 -7.76 -11.70 13.19
C PHE A 87 -9.19 -11.35 12.80
N PHE A 88 -9.37 -10.48 11.81
CA PHE A 88 -10.68 -10.16 11.24
C PHE A 88 -11.35 -11.38 10.61
N ALA A 89 -10.64 -12.12 9.76
CA ALA A 89 -11.15 -13.31 9.08
C ALA A 89 -11.61 -14.38 10.09
N LEU A 90 -10.81 -14.65 11.12
CA LEU A 90 -11.12 -15.63 12.16
C LEU A 90 -12.29 -15.18 13.03
N THR A 91 -12.34 -13.91 13.42
CA THR A 91 -13.44 -13.38 14.23
C THR A 91 -14.76 -13.42 13.47
N LEU A 92 -14.74 -13.14 12.16
CA LEU A 92 -15.91 -13.21 11.29
C LEU A 92 -16.35 -14.65 11.00
N ARG A 93 -15.40 -15.54 10.71
CA ARG A 93 -15.68 -16.97 10.52
C ARG A 93 -16.30 -17.61 11.77
N ASN A 94 -15.83 -17.21 12.95
CA ASN A 94 -16.31 -17.74 14.22
C ASN A 94 -17.48 -16.96 14.83
N HIS A 95 -18.07 -16.01 14.11
CA HIS A 95 -19.18 -15.17 14.60
C HIS A 95 -20.34 -16.01 15.17
N HIS A 96 -20.63 -17.17 14.57
CA HIS A 96 -21.65 -18.10 15.06
C HIS A 96 -21.34 -18.72 16.43
N THR A 97 -20.06 -18.92 16.75
CA THR A 97 -19.61 -19.57 17.99
C THR A 97 -19.31 -18.57 19.12
N ARG A 98 -18.93 -17.33 18.79
CA ARG A 98 -18.55 -16.29 19.76
C ARG A 98 -19.10 -14.91 19.34
N PRO A 99 -20.42 -14.70 19.43
CA PRO A 99 -21.05 -13.46 18.96
C PRO A 99 -20.53 -12.21 19.71
N GLU A 100 -20.15 -12.32 20.98
CA GLU A 100 -19.66 -11.20 21.79
C GLU A 100 -18.36 -10.57 21.25
N GLN A 101 -17.47 -11.34 20.62
CA GLN A 101 -16.21 -10.84 20.06
C GLN A 101 -16.41 -10.20 18.68
N ALA A 102 -17.41 -10.65 17.93
CA ALA A 102 -17.67 -10.19 16.58
C ALA A 102 -18.65 -9.00 16.51
N ARG A 103 -19.40 -8.72 17.60
CA ARG A 103 -20.32 -7.57 17.72
C ARG A 103 -19.74 -6.20 17.32
N PRO A 104 -18.50 -5.82 17.68
CA PRO A 104 -17.94 -4.52 17.27
C PRO A 104 -17.62 -4.47 15.77
N LEU A 105 -17.19 -5.60 15.20
CA LEU A 105 -16.87 -5.78 13.78
C LEU A 105 -18.14 -5.92 12.92
N LEU A 106 -19.24 -6.27 13.57
CA LEU A 106 -20.57 -6.42 12.98
C LEU A 106 -21.03 -5.11 12.34
N PHE A 107 -20.64 -3.94 12.85
CA PHE A 107 -20.93 -2.67 12.16
C PHE A 107 -20.36 -2.65 10.73
N LEU A 108 -19.12 -3.10 10.56
CA LEU A 108 -18.43 -3.11 9.26
C LEU A 108 -19.05 -4.17 8.32
N VAL A 109 -19.33 -5.36 8.86
CA VAL A 109 -19.83 -6.49 8.07
C VAL A 109 -21.33 -6.48 7.87
N ARG A 110 -22.09 -5.69 8.65
CA ARG A 110 -23.54 -5.54 8.48
C ARG A 110 -23.92 -4.98 7.11
N GLU A 111 -23.06 -4.16 6.52
CA GLU A 111 -23.25 -3.58 5.19
C GLU A 111 -22.89 -4.57 4.06
N VAL A 112 -22.13 -5.62 4.38
CA VAL A 112 -21.69 -6.67 3.47
C VAL A 112 -22.69 -7.83 3.52
N GLN A 113 -22.88 -8.51 2.39
CA GLN A 113 -23.71 -9.71 2.35
C GLN A 113 -23.04 -10.82 3.19
N PRO A 114 -23.82 -11.62 3.94
CA PRO A 114 -23.28 -12.67 4.80
C PRO A 114 -22.46 -13.71 4.02
N GLU A 115 -22.79 -13.95 2.76
CA GLU A 115 -22.07 -14.85 1.85
C GLU A 115 -20.72 -14.27 1.37
N ALA A 116 -20.56 -12.94 1.44
CA ALA A 116 -19.40 -12.20 0.96
C ALA A 116 -18.53 -11.63 2.09
N TRP A 117 -18.58 -12.21 3.30
CA TRP A 117 -17.81 -11.74 4.47
C TRP A 117 -16.29 -11.63 4.22
N TRP A 118 -15.75 -12.46 3.32
CA TRP A 118 -14.34 -12.46 2.93
C TRP A 118 -13.92 -11.20 2.16
N PHE A 119 -14.88 -10.45 1.61
CA PHE A 119 -14.60 -9.28 0.78
C PHE A 119 -13.89 -8.16 1.54
N GLU A 120 -14.23 -7.94 2.82
CA GLU A 120 -13.54 -6.93 3.66
C GLU A 120 -12.06 -7.28 3.87
N VAL A 121 -11.76 -8.58 4.03
CA VAL A 121 -10.38 -9.07 4.12
C VAL A 121 -9.65 -8.85 2.80
N VAL A 122 -10.29 -9.17 1.68
CA VAL A 122 -9.73 -8.91 0.35
C VAL A 122 -9.51 -7.41 0.10
N ALA A 123 -10.42 -6.54 0.53
CA ALA A 123 -10.28 -5.10 0.42
C ALA A 123 -9.10 -4.56 1.25
N LEU A 124 -8.81 -5.15 2.42
CA LEU A 124 -7.63 -4.80 3.22
C LEU A 124 -6.32 -5.26 2.57
N VAL A 125 -6.28 -6.51 2.11
CA VAL A 125 -5.10 -7.06 1.40
C VAL A 125 -4.84 -6.26 0.12
N TRP A 126 -5.89 -5.96 -0.63
CA TRP A 126 -5.86 -5.13 -1.82
C TRP A 126 -5.21 -3.76 -1.57
N ARG A 127 -5.67 -3.04 -0.51
CA ARG A 127 -5.09 -1.75 -0.12
C ARG A 127 -3.60 -1.89 0.16
N PHE A 128 -3.19 -2.90 0.92
CA PHE A 128 -1.79 -3.17 1.20
C PHE A 128 -0.96 -3.45 -0.05
N VAL A 129 -1.46 -4.27 -0.98
CA VAL A 129 -0.73 -4.60 -2.21
C VAL A 129 -0.51 -3.32 -3.04
N ILE A 130 -1.54 -2.49 -3.21
CA ILE A 130 -1.44 -1.25 -3.97
C ILE A 130 -0.55 -0.20 -3.30
N THR A 131 -0.68 0.01 -1.98
CA THR A 131 0.07 1.06 -1.28
C THR A 131 1.49 0.65 -0.92
N GLY A 132 1.80 -0.65 -0.98
CA GLY A 132 3.03 -1.20 -0.45
C GLY A 132 3.78 -2.08 -1.43
N VAL A 133 3.25 -3.27 -1.72
CA VAL A 133 3.94 -4.29 -2.54
C VAL A 133 4.30 -3.77 -3.92
N VAL A 134 3.41 -2.99 -4.54
CA VAL A 134 3.64 -2.37 -5.85
C VAL A 134 4.86 -1.43 -5.83
N LEU A 135 5.18 -0.80 -4.69
CA LEU A 135 6.36 0.08 -4.57
C LEU A 135 7.69 -0.68 -4.63
N LEU A 136 7.70 -1.98 -4.36
CA LEU A 136 8.91 -2.81 -4.48
C LEU A 136 9.35 -3.01 -5.93
N ILE A 137 8.48 -2.69 -6.90
CA ILE A 137 8.80 -2.74 -8.33
C ILE A 137 9.64 -1.51 -8.67
N THR A 138 10.90 -1.73 -9.03
CA THR A 138 11.88 -0.68 -9.34
C THR A 138 11.55 0.07 -10.64
N SER A 139 11.08 -0.64 -11.66
CA SER A 139 10.70 -0.02 -12.93
C SER A 139 9.34 0.67 -12.83
N VAL A 140 9.33 1.98 -13.06
CA VAL A 140 8.11 2.81 -12.97
C VAL A 140 7.02 2.33 -13.96
N SER A 141 7.38 1.97 -15.19
CA SER A 141 6.42 1.49 -16.19
C SER A 141 5.73 0.20 -15.75
N LEU A 142 6.47 -0.82 -15.26
CA LEU A 142 5.83 -2.05 -14.75
C LEU A 142 5.00 -1.77 -13.50
N ARG A 143 5.44 -0.87 -12.62
CA ARG A 143 4.69 -0.48 -11.42
C ARG A 143 3.32 0.09 -11.75
N LEU A 144 3.24 0.93 -12.79
CA LEU A 144 2.00 1.52 -13.29
C LEU A 144 1.11 0.48 -14.00
N ILE A 145 1.68 -0.40 -14.82
CA ILE A 145 0.91 -1.47 -15.49
C ILE A 145 0.33 -2.45 -14.46
N VAL A 146 1.12 -2.87 -13.48
CA VAL A 146 0.69 -3.80 -12.44
C VAL A 146 -0.41 -3.17 -11.58
N SER A 147 -0.27 -1.91 -11.16
CA SER A 147 -1.32 -1.22 -10.40
C SER A 147 -2.61 -1.04 -11.21
N GLN A 148 -2.51 -0.83 -12.52
CA GLN A 148 -3.66 -0.78 -13.43
C GLN A 148 -4.39 -2.13 -13.51
N LEU A 149 -3.68 -3.23 -13.73
CA LEU A 149 -4.27 -4.57 -13.80
C LEU A 149 -4.95 -4.96 -12.49
N LEU A 150 -4.27 -4.67 -11.39
CA LEU A 150 -4.77 -4.88 -10.04
C LEU A 150 -6.09 -4.08 -9.86
N THR A 151 -6.15 -2.79 -10.24
CA THR A 151 -7.37 -1.96 -10.01
C THR A 151 -8.55 -2.45 -10.85
N ILE A 152 -8.30 -2.87 -12.09
CA ILE A 152 -9.30 -3.53 -12.94
C ILE A 152 -9.82 -4.80 -12.27
N MET A 153 -8.94 -5.66 -11.74
CA MET A 153 -9.33 -6.88 -11.04
C MET A 153 -10.30 -6.57 -9.89
N MET A 154 -10.03 -5.51 -9.11
CA MET A 154 -10.92 -5.14 -8.01
C MET A 154 -12.28 -4.59 -8.48
N VAL A 155 -12.31 -3.81 -9.56
CA VAL A 155 -13.56 -3.35 -10.20
C VAL A 155 -14.40 -4.54 -10.69
N VAL A 156 -13.77 -5.50 -11.38
CA VAL A 156 -14.44 -6.72 -11.88
C VAL A 156 -14.98 -7.56 -10.73
N LEU A 157 -14.20 -7.76 -9.66
CA LEU A 157 -14.65 -8.49 -8.47
C LEU A 157 -15.88 -7.81 -7.83
N CYS A 158 -15.88 -6.48 -7.69
CA CYS A 158 -17.00 -5.73 -7.15
C CYS A 158 -18.25 -5.79 -8.05
N GLY A 159 -18.07 -5.70 -9.36
CA GLY A 159 -19.15 -5.79 -10.35
C GLY A 159 -19.79 -7.17 -10.40
N ALA A 160 -18.99 -8.23 -10.35
CA ALA A 160 -19.43 -9.62 -10.45
C ALA A 160 -20.07 -10.15 -9.16
N LYS A 161 -19.48 -9.83 -8.00
CA LYS A 161 -19.97 -10.35 -6.71
C LYS A 161 -20.96 -9.44 -6.00
N ARG A 162 -20.95 -8.12 -6.29
CA ARG A 162 -21.78 -7.11 -5.61
C ARG A 162 -21.85 -7.35 -4.10
N PRO A 163 -20.70 -7.29 -3.41
CA PRO A 163 -20.53 -7.81 -2.06
C PRO A 163 -21.37 -7.09 -1.00
N TYR A 164 -21.86 -5.88 -1.28
CA TYR A 164 -22.67 -5.11 -0.34
C TYR A 164 -24.16 -5.46 -0.43
N ARG A 165 -24.87 -5.32 0.69
CA ARG A 165 -26.31 -5.60 0.77
C ARG A 165 -27.16 -4.55 0.05
N SER A 166 -26.72 -3.30 0.08
CA SER A 166 -27.38 -2.19 -0.61
C SER A 166 -26.82 -1.99 -2.02
N ALA A 167 -27.71 -1.93 -3.02
CA ALA A 167 -27.33 -1.63 -4.41
C ALA A 167 -26.58 -0.30 -4.53
N ARG A 168 -26.98 0.72 -3.75
CA ARG A 168 -26.31 2.03 -3.70
C ARG A 168 -24.85 1.88 -3.24
N ASN A 169 -24.60 1.08 -2.19
CA ASN A 169 -23.25 0.90 -1.66
C ASN A 169 -22.36 0.12 -2.65
N ASN A 170 -22.93 -0.85 -3.38
CA ASN A 170 -22.23 -1.49 -4.50
C ASN A 170 -21.86 -0.50 -5.60
N THR A 171 -22.79 0.38 -5.99
CA THR A 171 -22.51 1.43 -6.99
C THR A 171 -21.41 2.38 -6.51
N ILE A 172 -21.46 2.83 -5.25
CA ILE A 172 -20.42 3.68 -4.67
C ILE A 172 -19.07 2.97 -4.68
N ALA A 173 -19.01 1.70 -4.27
CA ALA A 173 -17.77 0.92 -4.27
C ALA A 173 -17.19 0.80 -5.69
N ILE A 174 -18.02 0.46 -6.68
CA ILE A 174 -17.59 0.39 -8.09
C ILE A 174 -17.09 1.75 -8.57
N MET A 175 -17.80 2.84 -8.26
CA MET A 175 -17.37 4.20 -8.60
C MET A 175 -16.01 4.52 -7.98
N LEU A 176 -15.78 4.21 -6.70
CA LEU A 176 -14.50 4.45 -6.03
C LEU A 176 -13.34 3.71 -6.68
N TYR A 177 -13.49 2.40 -6.94
CA TYR A 177 -12.42 1.63 -7.60
C TYR A 177 -12.21 2.05 -9.06
N THR A 178 -13.28 2.46 -9.74
CA THR A 178 -13.19 3.03 -11.09
C THR A 178 -12.46 4.37 -11.09
N SER A 179 -12.69 5.24 -10.09
CA SER A 179 -11.93 6.47 -9.91
C SER A 179 -10.45 6.20 -9.66
N CYS A 180 -10.11 5.21 -8.84
CA CYS A 180 -8.72 4.78 -8.66
C CYS A 180 -8.07 4.34 -9.97
N TYR A 181 -8.78 3.57 -10.80
CA TYR A 181 -8.34 3.17 -12.14
C TYR A 181 -8.04 4.38 -13.04
N PHE A 182 -8.91 5.40 -13.05
CA PHE A 182 -8.69 6.62 -13.83
C PHE A 182 -7.49 7.43 -13.34
N ILE A 183 -7.27 7.50 -12.03
CA ILE A 183 -6.11 8.19 -11.44
C ILE A 183 -4.80 7.52 -11.89
N VAL A 184 -4.73 6.19 -11.84
CA VAL A 184 -3.55 5.43 -12.28
C VAL A 184 -3.35 5.55 -13.80
N LEU A 185 -4.44 5.50 -14.57
CA LEU A 185 -4.40 5.72 -16.02
C LEU A 185 -3.84 7.11 -16.37
N PHE A 186 -4.35 8.16 -15.73
CA PHE A 186 -3.89 9.53 -15.95
C PHE A 186 -2.42 9.69 -15.59
N THR A 187 -1.99 9.08 -14.49
CA THR A 187 -0.57 9.07 -14.07
C THR A 187 0.30 8.36 -15.11
N THR A 188 -0.18 7.27 -15.72
CA THR A 188 0.52 6.55 -16.78
C THR A 188 0.68 7.41 -18.03
N VAL A 189 -0.38 8.10 -18.45
CA VAL A 189 -0.34 9.01 -19.61
C VAL A 189 0.63 10.17 -19.37
N LEU A 190 0.60 10.77 -18.17
CA LEU A 190 1.54 11.83 -17.82
C LEU A 190 3.00 11.34 -17.82
N TYR A 191 3.24 10.13 -17.32
CA TYR A 191 4.58 9.54 -17.28
C TYR A 191 5.15 9.34 -18.70
N GLU A 192 4.37 8.81 -19.63
CA GLU A 192 4.76 8.68 -21.04
C GLU A 192 5.02 10.05 -21.70
N GLY A 193 4.21 11.06 -21.37
CA GLY A 193 4.41 12.44 -21.83
C GLY A 193 5.73 13.03 -21.35
N THR A 194 6.12 12.79 -20.10
CA THR A 194 7.40 13.24 -19.55
C THR A 194 8.60 12.54 -20.22
N LEU A 195 8.55 11.22 -20.40
CA LEU A 195 9.62 10.48 -21.08
C LEU A 195 9.84 10.97 -22.51
N ARG A 196 8.75 11.24 -23.24
CA ARG A 196 8.84 11.76 -24.60
C ARG A 196 9.46 13.16 -24.65
N SER A 197 9.21 14.00 -23.66
CA SER A 197 9.81 15.34 -23.56
C SER A 197 11.32 15.26 -23.35
N ASP A 198 11.79 14.39 -22.45
CA ASP A 198 13.21 14.24 -22.16
C ASP A 198 13.99 13.67 -23.34
N ALA A 199 13.41 12.70 -24.06
CA ALA A 199 14.00 12.16 -25.29
C ALA A 199 14.16 13.23 -26.39
N THR A 200 13.21 14.16 -26.51
CA THR A 200 13.28 15.24 -27.51
C THR A 200 14.39 16.25 -27.16
N LYS A 201 14.57 16.55 -25.86
CA LYS A 201 15.65 17.44 -25.39
C LYS A 201 17.03 16.84 -25.61
N THR A 202 17.20 15.53 -25.39
CA THR A 202 18.48 14.84 -25.63
C THR A 202 18.81 14.70 -27.11
N GLY A 203 17.81 14.58 -27.98
CA GLY A 203 18.01 14.63 -29.44
C GLY A 203 18.48 16.00 -29.93
N SER A 204 17.86 17.08 -29.42
CA SER A 204 18.23 18.46 -29.77
C SER A 204 19.65 18.84 -29.32
N THR A 205 20.12 18.39 -28.17
CA THR A 205 21.49 18.68 -27.69
C THR A 205 22.57 17.85 -28.40
N ALA A 206 22.22 16.68 -28.95
CA ALA A 206 23.13 15.89 -29.75
C ALA A 206 23.33 16.49 -31.17
N GLU A 207 22.32 17.18 -31.69
CA GLU A 207 22.37 17.85 -33.00
C GLU A 207 23.14 19.18 -32.96
N GLU A 208 23.26 19.85 -31.80
CA GLU A 208 24.06 21.07 -31.62
C GLU A 208 25.57 20.81 -31.42
N MET A 209 26.01 19.55 -31.33
CA MET A 209 27.43 19.17 -31.18
C MET A 209 28.11 18.67 -32.46
N TYR A 210 27.44 18.78 -33.62
CA TYR A 210 27.99 18.51 -34.96
C TYR A 210 27.84 19.73 -35.87
#